data_AF-A0A0M3ISM4-F1
#
_entry.id   AF-A0A0M3ISM4-F1
#
_cell.length_a   1.000
_cell.length_b   1.000
_cell.length_c   1.000
_cell.angle_alpha   90.00
_cell.angle_beta   90.00
_cell.angle_gamma   90.00
#
_symmetry.space_group_name_H-M   'P 1'
#
loop_
_entity.id
_entity.type
_entity.pdbx_description
1 polymer ?
#
loop_
_entity_poly.entity_id
_entity_poly.type
_entity_poly.pdbx_seq_one_letter_code
_entity_poly.pdbx_strand_id
1 'polypeptide(L)' 'CGSFRPRKATKQDPSESGLSDLSDLYVLDYEPTLKRIAAVAVVGNRLHESNGDVLPLELRQELLLMTQPNKITLPRHDG' A
#
# COMPACT_ATOMS: atom_id res chain seq x y z
N CYS A 1 27.55 45.32 -2.14
CA CYS A 1 26.68 45.74 -3.27
C CYS A 1 25.75 44.58 -3.60
N GLY A 2 24.44 44.74 -3.40
CA GLY A 2 23.45 43.69 -3.65
C GLY A 2 22.05 44.25 -3.42
N SER A 3 21.47 44.83 -4.46
CA SER A 3 20.16 45.48 -4.41
C SER A 3 19.04 44.43 -4.43
N PHE A 4 18.15 44.46 -3.44
CA PHE A 4 16.87 43.77 -3.48
C PHE A 4 15.91 44.59 -4.35
N ARG A 5 15.44 44.02 -5.46
CA ARG A 5 14.33 44.59 -6.25
C ARG A 5 13.03 43.86 -5.91
N PRO A 6 11.94 44.55 -5.54
CA PRO A 6 10.64 43.92 -5.43
C PRO A 6 10.11 43.65 -6.85
N ARG A 7 9.84 42.37 -7.16
CA ARG A 7 9.15 42.01 -8.41
C ARG A 7 7.68 42.41 -8.26
N LYS A 8 7.11 42.98 -9.32
CA LYS A 8 5.70 43.42 -9.35
C LYS A 8 4.79 42.24 -9.09
N ALA A 9 3.81 42.42 -8.21
CA ALA A 9 2.75 41.45 -7.96
C ALA A 9 1.88 41.32 -9.23
N THR A 10 2.08 40.25 -9.97
CA THR A 10 1.15 39.78 -10.98
C THR A 10 -0.12 39.34 -10.25
N LYS A 11 -1.29 39.84 -10.66
CA LYS A 11 -2.57 39.36 -10.13
C LYS A 11 -2.68 37.87 -10.48
N GLN A 12 -2.54 37.02 -9.48
CA GLN A 12 -2.68 35.58 -9.60
C GLN A 12 -4.17 35.27 -9.76
N ASP A 13 -4.52 34.50 -10.79
CA ASP A 13 -5.87 34.02 -11.03
C ASP A 13 -6.37 33.20 -9.82
N PRO A 14 -7.63 33.36 -9.37
CA PRO A 14 -8.18 32.62 -8.23
C PRO A 14 -8.31 31.11 -8.51
N SER A 15 -8.06 30.65 -9.74
CA SER A 15 -8.02 29.25 -10.14
C SER A 15 -6.78 28.50 -9.66
N GLU A 16 -5.75 29.18 -9.13
CA GLU A 16 -4.60 28.54 -8.47
C GLU A 16 -4.79 28.33 -6.96
N SER A 17 -6.02 28.45 -6.44
CA SER A 17 -6.37 27.96 -5.11
C SER A 17 -6.71 26.46 -5.13
N GLY A 18 -5.96 25.68 -5.89
CA GLY A 18 -5.97 24.22 -5.80
C GLY A 18 -5.12 23.82 -4.62
N LEU A 19 -5.71 23.74 -3.42
CA LEU A 19 -5.19 22.88 -2.36
C LEU A 19 -5.34 21.43 -2.86
N SER A 20 -4.54 21.04 -3.85
CA SER A 20 -4.43 19.65 -4.25
C SER A 20 -3.76 18.94 -3.09
N ASP A 21 -4.51 18.08 -2.40
CA ASP A 21 -3.97 17.18 -1.40
C ASP A 21 -2.96 16.26 -2.11
N LEU A 22 -1.67 16.52 -1.92
CA LEU A 22 -0.57 15.71 -2.46
C LEU A 22 -0.18 14.60 -1.49
N SER A 23 -1.06 14.24 -0.55
CA SER A 23 -0.84 13.14 0.41
C SER A 23 -0.59 11.79 -0.29
N ASP A 24 -1.14 11.59 -1.50
CA ASP A 24 -0.90 10.40 -2.34
C ASP A 24 0.50 10.37 -3.00
N LEU A 25 1.25 11.48 -2.98
CA LEU A 25 2.57 11.55 -3.62
C LEU A 25 3.64 10.78 -2.84
N TYR A 26 3.42 10.58 -1.54
CA TYR A 26 4.26 9.74 -0.70
C TYR A 26 3.68 8.34 -0.69
N VAL A 27 4.02 7.55 -1.71
CA VAL A 27 4.03 6.09 -1.55
C VAL A 27 4.93 5.83 -0.36
N LEU A 28 4.34 5.46 0.78
CA LEU A 28 5.08 5.02 1.96
C LEU A 28 6.07 3.96 1.46
N ASP A 29 7.36 4.14 1.76
CA ASP A 29 8.40 3.15 1.48
C ASP A 29 8.03 1.85 2.20
N TYR A 30 7.20 1.04 1.55
CA TYR A 30 6.68 -0.19 2.11
C TYR A 30 7.80 -1.22 2.01
N GLU A 31 8.61 -1.27 3.05
CA GLU A 31 9.61 -2.33 3.18
C GLU A 31 8.93 -3.57 3.79
N PRO A 32 8.80 -4.67 3.03
CA PRO A 32 8.20 -5.87 3.57
C PRO A 32 9.08 -6.41 4.70
N THR A 33 8.48 -6.64 5.86
CA THR A 33 9.20 -7.27 6.98
C THR A 33 9.70 -8.65 6.56
N LEU A 34 10.79 -9.11 7.19
CA LEU A 34 11.29 -10.48 6.99
C LEU A 34 10.19 -11.54 7.18
N LYS A 35 9.30 -11.32 8.15
CA LYS A 35 8.13 -12.17 8.39
C LYS A 35 7.25 -12.25 7.15
N ARG A 36 6.96 -11.13 6.49
CA ARG A 36 6.14 -11.09 5.27
C ARG A 36 6.83 -11.82 4.12
N ILE A 37 8.14 -11.62 3.94
CA ILE A 37 8.91 -12.29 2.90
C ILE A 37 8.90 -13.81 3.12
N ALA A 38 9.13 -14.26 4.36
CA ALA A 38 9.08 -15.67 4.72
C ALA A 38 7.69 -16.28 4.49
N ALA A 39 6.62 -15.57 4.87
CA ALA A 39 5.24 -16.02 4.65
C ALA A 39 4.93 -16.21 3.15
N VAL A 40 5.39 -15.30 2.29
CA VAL A 40 5.24 -15.43 0.83
C VAL A 40 5.96 -16.67 0.31
N ALA A 41 7.18 -16.94 0.79
CA ALA A 41 7.92 -18.15 0.40
C ALA A 41 7.23 -19.44 0.85
N VAL A 42 6.67 -19.46 2.07
CA VAL A 42 5.90 -20.59 2.62
C VAL A 42 4.65 -20.88 1.79
N VAL A 43 3.90 -19.84 1.42
CA VAL A 43 2.73 -19.98 0.54
C VAL A 43 3.13 -20.44 -0.85
N GLY A 44 4.16 -19.82 -1.45
CA GLY A 44 4.62 -20.14 -2.80
C GLY A 44 5.09 -21.59 -2.96
N ASN A 45 5.65 -22.18 -1.91
CA ASN A 45 6.09 -23.58 -1.88
C ASN A 45 5.03 -24.53 -1.29
N ARG A 46 3.81 -24.06 -0.98
CA ARG A 46 2.72 -24.85 -0.37
C ARG A 46 3.08 -25.56 0.94
N LEU A 47 4.07 -25.02 1.67
CA LEU A 47 4.52 -25.61 2.94
C LEU A 47 3.45 -25.49 4.03
N HIS A 48 2.54 -24.53 3.90
CA HIS A 48 1.39 -24.38 4.80
C HIS A 48 0.36 -25.52 4.65
N GLU A 49 0.31 -26.20 3.50
CA GLU A 49 -0.56 -27.36 3.25
C GLU A 49 0.07 -28.64 3.79
N SER A 50 1.38 -28.83 3.58
CA SER A 50 2.08 -30.05 3.97
C SER A 50 2.51 -30.07 5.43
N ASN A 51 2.91 -28.91 5.97
CA ASN A 51 3.53 -28.78 7.30
C ASN A 51 2.70 -27.85 8.20
N GLY A 52 1.40 -27.69 7.91
CA GLY A 52 0.51 -26.84 8.68
C GLY A 52 0.46 -27.18 10.17
N ASP A 53 0.56 -28.46 10.53
CA ASP A 53 0.41 -28.91 11.92
C ASP A 53 1.61 -28.58 12.82
N VAL A 54 2.77 -28.26 12.22
CA VAL A 54 3.99 -27.89 12.96
C VAL A 54 4.07 -26.39 13.21
N LEU A 55 3.20 -25.60 12.58
CA LEU A 55 3.16 -24.15 12.71
C LEU A 55 2.28 -23.72 13.90
N PRO A 56 2.72 -22.73 14.69
CA PRO A 56 1.88 -22.06 15.69
C PRO A 56 0.54 -21.59 15.10
N LEU A 57 -0.52 -21.64 15.92
CA LEU A 57 -1.89 -21.35 15.49
C LEU A 57 -2.01 -19.97 14.82
N GLU A 58 -1.35 -18.96 15.39
CA GLU A 58 -1.39 -17.58 14.88
C GLU A 58 -0.81 -17.48 13.46
N LEU A 59 0.30 -18.18 13.20
CA LEU A 59 0.93 -18.19 11.88
C LEU A 59 0.08 -18.93 10.85
N ARG A 60 -0.59 -20.02 11.24
CA ARG A 60 -1.52 -20.71 10.33
C ARG A 60 -2.70 -19.82 9.94
N GLN A 61 -3.25 -19.08 10.89
CA GLN A 61 -4.35 -18.16 10.63
C GLN A 61 -3.93 -17.05 9.68
N GLU A 62 -2.74 -16.48 9.86
CA GLU A 62 -2.20 -15.45 8.98
C GLU A 62 -1.97 -15.97 7.56
N LEU A 63 -1.39 -17.16 7.42
CA LEU A 63 -1.20 -17.81 6.12
C LEU A 63 -2.53 -18.13 5.43
N LEU A 64 -3.54 -18.56 6.20
CA LEU A 64 -4.89 -18.81 5.70
C LEU A 64 -5.54 -17.53 5.14
N LEU A 65 -5.35 -16.39 5.80
CA LEU A 65 -5.84 -15.10 5.31
C LEU A 65 -5.13 -14.69 4.01
N MET A 66 -3.85 -15.04 3.85
CA MET A 66 -3.10 -14.76 2.62
C MET A 66 -3.52 -15.63 1.44
N THR A 67 -4.01 -16.85 1.69
CA THR A 67 -4.44 -17.79 0.63
C THR A 67 -5.92 -17.73 0.32
N GLN A 68 -6.69 -16.97 1.10
CA GLN A 68 -8.12 -16.76 0.83
C GLN A 68 -8.33 -15.93 -0.44
N PRO A 69 -9.28 -16.32 -1.31
CA PRO A 69 -9.60 -15.57 -2.50
C PRO A 69 -10.22 -14.21 -2.12
N ASN A 70 -9.70 -13.14 -2.71
CA ASN A 70 -10.25 -11.80 -2.52
C ASN A 70 -11.64 -11.68 -3.16
N LYS A 71 -12.64 -11.21 -2.40
CA LYS A 71 -14.02 -11.05 -2.87
C LYS A 71 -14.22 -9.87 -3.83
N ILE A 72 -13.21 -9.02 -4.01
CA ILE A 72 -13.24 -7.83 -4.88
C ILE A 72 -13.28 -8.22 -6.36
N THR A 73 -12.71 -9.39 -6.71
CA THR A 73 -12.72 -9.93 -8.07
C THR A 73 -14.00 -10.68 -8.44
N LEU A 74 -14.98 -10.76 -7.54
CA LEU A 74 -16.29 -11.32 -7.89
C LEU A 74 -17.07 -10.29 -8.71
N PRO A 75 -17.67 -10.67 -9.85
CA PRO A 75 -18.51 -9.76 -10.61
C PRO A 75 -19.64 -9.26 -9.72
N ARG A 76 -19.80 -7.93 -9.64
CA ARG A 76 -20.97 -7.32 -9.00
C ARG A 76 -22.18 -7.71 -9.85
N HIS A 77 -23.07 -8.50 -9.26
CA HIS A 77 -24.36 -8.77 -9.86
C HIS A 77 -25.29 -7.60 -9.51
N ASP A 78 -25.10 -6.48 -10.22
CA ASP A 78 -26.04 -5.36 -10.16
C ASP A 78 -27.28 -5.80 -10.96
N GLY A 79 -28.35 -6.13 -10.22
CA GLY A 79 -29.63 -6.60 -10.78
C GLY A 79 -30.45 -5.51 -11.45
#